data_AF-A0A1F5I1Q2-F1
#
_entry.id   AF-A0A1F5I1Q2-F1
#
_cell.length_a   1.000
_cell.length_b   1.000
_cell.length_c   1.000
_cell.angle_alpha   90.00
_cell.angle_beta   90.00
_cell.angle_gamma   90.00
#
_symmetry.space_group_name_H-M   'P 1'
#
loop_
_entity.id
_entity.type
_entity.pdbx_description
1 polymer ?
#
loop_
_entity_poly.entity_id
_entity_poly.type
_entity_poly.pdbx_seq_one_letter_code
_entity_poly.pdbx_strand_id
1 'polypeptide(L)'
;MAQKIIVTHISPDFDGIPAIWLLKKFHPDFSDARVELIPAGNHTYNNQPVDSNVDVVHVDAGGGRFDHHDTNDFTCGAKLVHEWLVKEGYVKEDDEALVRLVQVLTELDHGWDSYKWCEPASDRWEFAAHNLLSGLKMVYGKKVEKQMEWTFDTLEAAYALLKSKVAAEKEIAEGLKFKTRWGEGVAVVTKNDGVMDVGIKNGYAVVVRKDPTEGYVRITGNNMHNVDLTKAYNEIVGKDKVGNWFLHASKVLLRNGSTRNPTMKATKMTVEEVVKILEKA
;
A
#
# COMPACT_ATOMS: atom_id res chain seq x y z
N MET A 1 -23.75 3.14 -26.25
CA MET A 1 -23.84 1.93 -25.43
C MET A 1 -24.73 2.24 -24.24
N ALA A 2 -25.48 1.28 -23.72
CA ALA A 2 -26.25 1.50 -22.50
C ALA A 2 -25.30 1.83 -21.34
N GLN A 3 -25.71 2.71 -20.44
CA GLN A 3 -24.90 3.08 -19.27
C GLN A 3 -24.78 1.87 -18.33
N LYS A 4 -23.55 1.46 -17.99
CA LYS A 4 -23.32 0.42 -16.98
C LYS A 4 -23.73 0.92 -15.59
N ILE A 5 -24.24 0.01 -14.77
CA ILE A 5 -24.71 0.27 -13.41
C ILE A 5 -24.04 -0.71 -12.45
N ILE A 6 -23.45 -0.19 -11.37
CA ILE A 6 -22.97 -0.98 -10.24
C ILE A 6 -23.91 -0.73 -9.08
N VAL A 7 -24.42 -1.79 -8.48
CA VAL A 7 -25.43 -1.73 -7.42
C VAL A 7 -24.83 -2.25 -6.13
N THR A 8 -24.99 -1.51 -5.03
CA THR A 8 -24.57 -1.94 -3.69
C THR A 8 -25.60 -1.47 -2.65
N HIS A 9 -25.44 -1.87 -1.39
CA HIS A 9 -26.37 -1.49 -0.34
C HIS A 9 -26.23 -0.02 0.09
N ILE A 10 -27.30 0.55 0.64
CA ILE A 10 -27.28 1.88 1.29
C ILE A 10 -26.27 1.86 2.43
N SER A 11 -25.52 2.95 2.56
CA SER A 11 -24.39 3.07 3.50
C SER A 11 -23.31 2.01 3.24
N PRO A 12 -22.79 1.92 1.99
CA PRO A 12 -21.85 0.89 1.56
C PRO A 12 -20.60 0.90 2.45
N ASP A 13 -20.07 -0.26 2.75
CA ASP A 13 -18.97 -0.44 3.70
C ASP A 13 -17.62 -0.67 3.01
N PHE A 14 -16.68 -1.24 3.76
CA PHE A 14 -15.32 -1.50 3.29
C PHE A 14 -15.18 -2.87 2.59
N ASP A 15 -16.28 -3.44 2.10
CA ASP A 15 -16.28 -4.50 1.07
C ASP A 15 -16.93 -4.00 -0.23
N GLY A 16 -18.17 -3.47 -0.15
CA GLY A 16 -18.88 -2.94 -1.30
C GLY A 16 -18.15 -1.79 -2.03
N ILE A 17 -17.59 -0.81 -1.29
CA ILE A 17 -16.87 0.30 -1.95
C ILE A 17 -15.61 -0.20 -2.68
N PRO A 18 -14.71 -1.00 -2.07
CA PRO A 18 -13.60 -1.59 -2.80
C PRO A 18 -14.00 -2.44 -4.02
N ALA A 19 -15.12 -3.19 -3.96
CA ALA A 19 -15.63 -3.93 -5.11
C ALA A 19 -16.00 -2.99 -6.28
N ILE A 20 -16.64 -1.85 -5.99
CA ILE A 20 -16.92 -0.81 -6.98
C ILE A 20 -15.61 -0.24 -7.55
N TRP A 21 -14.64 0.07 -6.70
CA TRP A 21 -13.34 0.60 -7.12
C TRP A 21 -12.63 -0.33 -8.11
N LEU A 22 -12.60 -1.64 -7.82
CA LEU A 22 -11.99 -2.65 -8.70
C LEU A 22 -12.64 -2.66 -10.09
N LEU A 23 -13.98 -2.68 -10.16
CA LEU A 23 -14.71 -2.63 -11.43
C LEU A 23 -14.39 -1.36 -12.21
N LYS A 24 -14.46 -0.19 -11.55
CA LYS A 24 -14.19 1.10 -12.18
C LYS A 24 -12.75 1.25 -12.65
N LYS A 25 -11.80 0.67 -11.92
CA LYS A 25 -10.37 0.78 -12.20
C LYS A 25 -9.94 -0.11 -13.35
N PHE A 26 -10.41 -1.36 -13.38
CA PHE A 26 -9.84 -2.39 -14.24
C PHE A 26 -10.76 -2.83 -15.38
N HIS A 27 -12.07 -2.65 -15.29
CA HIS A 27 -12.98 -3.00 -16.37
C HIS A 27 -13.36 -1.78 -17.21
N PRO A 28 -13.07 -1.76 -18.53
CA PRO A 28 -13.26 -0.57 -19.36
C PRO A 28 -14.71 -0.07 -19.37
N ASP A 29 -15.67 -0.98 -19.53
CA ASP A 29 -17.09 -0.62 -19.58
C ASP A 29 -17.65 -0.08 -18.25
N PHE A 30 -17.01 -0.39 -17.11
CA PHE A 30 -17.48 0.07 -15.80
C PHE A 30 -16.79 1.34 -15.31
N SER A 31 -15.79 1.84 -16.04
CA SER A 31 -14.99 3.01 -15.66
C SER A 31 -15.85 4.23 -15.30
N ASP A 32 -16.89 4.50 -16.08
CA ASP A 32 -17.86 5.58 -15.88
C ASP A 32 -19.24 5.10 -15.38
N ALA A 33 -19.34 3.83 -14.95
CA ALA A 33 -20.60 3.26 -14.49
C ALA A 33 -21.25 4.09 -13.38
N ARG A 34 -22.57 4.20 -13.41
CA ARG A 34 -23.33 4.82 -12.32
C ARG A 34 -23.37 3.86 -11.13
N VAL A 35 -23.26 4.39 -9.91
CA VAL A 35 -23.49 3.62 -8.70
C VAL A 35 -24.93 3.83 -8.24
N GLU A 36 -25.64 2.74 -7.96
CA GLU A 36 -27.00 2.72 -7.43
C GLU A 36 -27.02 2.09 -6.04
N LEU A 37 -27.79 2.69 -5.13
CA LEU A 37 -27.89 2.25 -3.75
C LEU A 37 -29.26 1.62 -3.51
N ILE A 38 -29.26 0.41 -2.95
CA ILE A 38 -30.48 -0.32 -2.59
C ILE A 38 -30.51 -0.64 -1.09
N PRO A 39 -31.68 -0.88 -0.46
CA PRO A 39 -31.70 -1.38 0.91
C PRO A 39 -30.95 -2.72 1.02
N ALA A 40 -30.34 -3.00 2.17
CA ALA A 40 -29.66 -4.27 2.42
C ALA A 40 -30.63 -5.48 2.41
N GLY A 41 -30.07 -6.69 2.43
CA GLY A 41 -30.82 -7.95 2.31
C GLY A 41 -31.16 -8.27 0.85
N ASN A 42 -32.33 -8.88 0.63
CA ASN A 42 -32.70 -9.46 -0.67
C ASN A 42 -33.27 -8.44 -1.68
N HIS A 43 -32.97 -7.15 -1.52
CA HIS A 43 -33.40 -6.16 -2.49
C HIS A 43 -32.50 -6.24 -3.72
N THR A 44 -33.07 -5.91 -4.88
CA THR A 44 -32.34 -5.90 -6.15
C THR A 44 -32.67 -4.64 -6.93
N TYR A 45 -31.91 -4.38 -7.99
CA TYR A 45 -32.14 -3.20 -8.81
C TYR A 45 -33.45 -3.35 -9.60
N ASN A 46 -34.37 -2.41 -9.41
CA ASN A 46 -35.70 -2.42 -10.03
C ASN A 46 -36.50 -3.72 -9.78
N ASN A 47 -36.23 -4.42 -8.66
CA ASN A 47 -36.83 -5.72 -8.32
C ASN A 47 -36.69 -6.78 -9.45
N GLN A 48 -35.61 -6.69 -10.24
CA GLN A 48 -35.28 -7.69 -11.24
C GLN A 48 -34.37 -8.78 -10.64
N PRO A 49 -34.38 -10.01 -11.17
CA PRO A 49 -33.41 -11.01 -10.76
C PRO A 49 -31.98 -10.48 -10.94
N VAL A 50 -31.10 -10.76 -9.97
CA VAL A 50 -29.67 -10.46 -10.11
C VAL A 50 -29.09 -11.17 -11.33
N ASP A 51 -28.04 -10.58 -11.91
CA ASP A 51 -27.32 -11.10 -13.08
C ASP A 51 -28.16 -11.30 -14.36
N SER A 52 -29.45 -10.91 -14.38
CA SER A 52 -30.31 -11.03 -15.57
C SER A 52 -30.07 -9.94 -16.62
N ASN A 53 -29.35 -8.88 -16.27
CA ASN A 53 -29.00 -7.78 -17.16
C ASN A 53 -27.48 -7.59 -17.19
N VAL A 54 -26.87 -7.77 -18.37
CA VAL A 54 -25.42 -7.64 -18.59
C VAL A 54 -24.86 -6.22 -18.35
N ASP A 55 -25.73 -5.23 -18.25
CA ASP A 55 -25.36 -3.84 -17.95
C ASP A 55 -25.45 -3.48 -16.47
N VAL A 56 -25.96 -4.40 -15.62
CA VAL A 56 -26.14 -4.19 -14.18
C VAL A 56 -25.38 -5.26 -13.42
N VAL A 57 -24.53 -4.84 -12.47
CA VAL A 57 -23.86 -5.77 -11.55
C VAL A 57 -24.14 -5.39 -10.12
N HIS A 58 -24.46 -6.38 -9.29
CA HIS A 58 -24.58 -6.22 -7.85
C HIS A 58 -23.27 -6.62 -7.20
N VAL A 59 -22.77 -5.80 -6.29
CA VAL A 59 -21.60 -6.07 -5.46
C VAL A 59 -22.01 -5.93 -4.00
N ASP A 60 -21.67 -6.95 -3.21
CA ASP A 60 -21.92 -6.96 -1.77
C ASP A 60 -23.40 -6.68 -1.41
N ALA A 61 -24.32 -7.15 -2.29
CA ALA A 61 -25.76 -6.97 -2.12
C ALA A 61 -26.57 -7.87 -3.06
N GLY A 62 -27.78 -8.21 -2.64
CA GLY A 62 -28.84 -8.74 -3.51
C GLY A 62 -28.70 -10.20 -3.94
N GLY A 63 -27.66 -10.92 -3.50
CA GLY A 63 -27.44 -12.34 -3.79
C GLY A 63 -26.88 -12.64 -5.18
N GLY A 64 -26.28 -11.64 -5.84
CA GLY A 64 -25.70 -11.79 -7.19
C GLY A 64 -24.31 -12.43 -7.19
N ARG A 65 -23.70 -12.52 -8.37
CA ARG A 65 -22.37 -13.14 -8.58
C ARG A 65 -21.21 -12.56 -7.76
N PHE A 66 -21.35 -11.34 -7.23
CA PHE A 66 -20.34 -10.69 -6.37
C PHE A 66 -20.87 -10.42 -4.96
N ASP A 67 -21.77 -11.28 -4.49
CA ASP A 67 -22.29 -11.30 -3.14
C ASP A 67 -21.87 -12.59 -2.43
N HIS A 68 -21.65 -12.53 -1.12
CA HIS A 68 -21.16 -13.64 -0.30
C HIS A 68 -22.01 -13.93 0.95
N HIS A 69 -23.09 -13.16 1.18
CA HIS A 69 -23.90 -13.25 2.39
C HIS A 69 -24.57 -14.63 2.65
N ASP A 70 -24.68 -15.49 1.63
CA ASP A 70 -25.25 -16.84 1.74
C ASP A 70 -24.21 -17.95 2.01
N THR A 71 -22.94 -17.60 2.23
CA THR A 71 -21.86 -18.54 2.54
C THR A 71 -21.02 -18.09 3.74
N ASN A 72 -20.31 -19.04 4.36
CA ASN A 72 -19.28 -18.79 5.38
C ASN A 72 -17.86 -18.93 4.82
N ASP A 73 -17.70 -18.98 3.49
CA ASP A 73 -16.40 -19.03 2.87
C ASP A 73 -15.56 -17.80 3.23
N PHE A 74 -14.24 -17.98 3.31
CA PHE A 74 -13.31 -16.87 3.54
C PHE A 74 -13.15 -16.03 2.25
N THR A 75 -14.19 -15.24 1.99
CA THR A 75 -14.35 -14.38 0.81
C THR A 75 -15.13 -13.12 1.16
N CYS A 76 -15.12 -12.14 0.25
CA CYS A 76 -15.89 -10.91 0.32
C CYS A 76 -16.21 -10.46 -1.12
N GLY A 77 -17.14 -9.52 -1.31
CA GLY A 77 -17.55 -8.99 -2.61
C GLY A 77 -16.38 -8.43 -3.43
N ALA A 78 -15.46 -7.71 -2.81
CA ALA A 78 -14.25 -7.20 -3.47
C ALA A 78 -13.35 -8.33 -4.01
N LYS A 79 -13.23 -9.44 -3.26
CA LYS A 79 -12.47 -10.61 -3.70
C LYS A 79 -13.14 -11.31 -4.88
N LEU A 80 -14.45 -11.48 -4.84
CA LEU A 80 -15.22 -12.08 -5.95
C LEU A 80 -15.08 -11.25 -7.24
N VAL A 81 -15.14 -9.92 -7.13
CA VAL A 81 -14.86 -9.02 -8.26
C VAL A 81 -13.44 -9.20 -8.77
N HIS A 82 -12.44 -9.22 -7.89
CA HIS A 82 -11.04 -9.41 -8.29
C HIS A 82 -10.81 -10.73 -9.03
N GLU A 83 -11.31 -11.84 -8.48
CA GLU A 83 -11.20 -13.17 -9.09
C GLU A 83 -11.84 -13.21 -10.49
N TRP A 84 -12.99 -12.56 -10.65
CA TRP A 84 -13.64 -12.43 -11.95
C TRP A 84 -12.82 -11.57 -12.93
N LEU A 85 -12.31 -10.41 -12.49
CA LEU A 85 -11.47 -9.55 -13.33
C LEU A 85 -10.19 -10.27 -13.81
N VAL A 86 -9.58 -11.11 -12.97
CA VAL A 86 -8.44 -11.95 -13.34
C VAL A 86 -8.87 -13.00 -14.36
N LYS A 87 -9.95 -13.72 -14.09
CA LYS A 87 -10.48 -14.78 -14.97
C LYS A 87 -10.81 -14.27 -16.37
N GLU A 88 -11.39 -13.07 -16.47
CA GLU A 88 -11.74 -12.45 -17.75
C GLU A 88 -10.55 -11.71 -18.42
N GLY A 89 -9.37 -11.69 -17.77
CA GLY A 89 -8.15 -11.12 -18.34
C GLY A 89 -8.04 -9.60 -18.25
N TYR A 90 -8.87 -8.94 -17.43
CA TYR A 90 -8.77 -7.49 -17.17
C TYR A 90 -7.66 -7.15 -16.18
N VAL A 91 -7.34 -8.09 -15.29
CA VAL A 91 -6.27 -8.00 -14.30
C VAL A 91 -5.30 -9.15 -14.52
N LYS A 92 -4.00 -8.90 -14.34
CA LYS A 92 -3.00 -9.97 -14.43
C LYS A 92 -3.00 -10.80 -13.16
N GLU A 93 -2.95 -12.12 -13.30
CA GLU A 93 -2.87 -13.06 -12.17
C GLU A 93 -1.63 -12.84 -11.29
N ASP A 94 -0.54 -12.32 -11.88
CA ASP A 94 0.73 -12.05 -11.19
C ASP A 94 0.83 -10.65 -10.57
N ASP A 95 -0.27 -9.88 -10.48
CA ASP A 95 -0.31 -8.62 -9.76
C ASP A 95 -0.32 -8.84 -8.23
N GLU A 96 0.86 -9.17 -7.71
CA GLU A 96 1.10 -9.47 -6.30
C GLU A 96 0.68 -8.33 -5.35
N ALA A 97 0.74 -7.07 -5.80
CA ALA A 97 0.31 -5.93 -5.00
C ALA A 97 -1.21 -5.89 -4.85
N LEU A 98 -1.96 -6.16 -5.92
CA LEU A 98 -3.41 -6.21 -5.89
C LEU A 98 -3.92 -7.43 -5.10
N VAL A 99 -3.28 -8.59 -5.27
CA VAL A 99 -3.58 -9.80 -4.49
C VAL A 99 -3.44 -9.53 -2.99
N ARG A 100 -2.34 -8.89 -2.55
CA ARG A 100 -2.14 -8.53 -1.14
C ARG A 100 -3.15 -7.50 -0.65
N LEU A 101 -3.56 -6.55 -1.50
CA LEU A 101 -4.61 -5.58 -1.16
C LEU A 101 -5.94 -6.30 -0.90
N VAL A 102 -6.38 -7.13 -1.84
CA VAL A 102 -7.64 -7.87 -1.75
C VAL A 102 -7.65 -8.82 -0.56
N GLN A 103 -6.52 -9.46 -0.27
CA GLN A 103 -6.37 -10.28 0.94
C GLN A 103 -6.67 -9.48 2.22
N VAL A 104 -6.14 -8.26 2.35
CA VAL A 104 -6.41 -7.41 3.52
C VAL A 104 -7.89 -6.98 3.56
N LEU A 105 -8.51 -6.70 2.41
CA LEU A 105 -9.95 -6.40 2.36
C LEU A 105 -10.79 -7.58 2.88
N THR A 106 -10.48 -8.80 2.45
CA THR A 106 -11.16 -10.01 2.94
C THR A 106 -10.93 -10.23 4.44
N GLU A 107 -9.74 -9.93 4.96
CA GLU A 107 -9.49 -10.01 6.41
C GLU A 107 -10.36 -9.02 7.20
N LEU A 108 -10.48 -7.79 6.70
CA LEU A 108 -11.29 -6.73 7.31
C LEU A 108 -12.78 -7.08 7.30
N ASP A 109 -13.29 -7.59 6.18
CA ASP A 109 -14.68 -8.04 6.05
C ASP A 109 -15.00 -9.17 7.05
N HIS A 110 -14.04 -10.05 7.31
CA HIS A 110 -14.15 -11.12 8.32
C HIS A 110 -13.84 -10.65 9.75
N GLY A 111 -13.73 -9.34 9.99
CA GLY A 111 -13.52 -8.71 11.29
C GLY A 111 -12.18 -9.07 11.94
N TRP A 112 -11.16 -9.45 11.17
CA TRP A 112 -9.87 -9.89 11.74
C TRP A 112 -9.17 -8.80 12.54
N ASP A 113 -9.41 -7.54 12.21
CA ASP A 113 -8.92 -6.38 12.95
C ASP A 113 -9.37 -6.39 14.42
N SER A 114 -10.54 -6.96 14.73
CA SER A 114 -11.09 -7.03 16.08
C SER A 114 -10.57 -8.17 16.96
N TYR A 115 -10.02 -9.25 16.38
CA TYR A 115 -9.63 -10.44 17.16
C TYR A 115 -8.40 -11.22 16.69
N LYS A 116 -7.93 -11.05 15.44
CA LYS A 116 -6.73 -11.75 14.92
C LYS A 116 -5.54 -10.83 14.75
N TRP A 117 -5.75 -9.58 14.36
CA TRP A 117 -4.68 -8.61 14.25
C TRP A 117 -4.14 -8.25 15.65
N CYS A 118 -2.88 -7.83 15.70
CA CYS A 118 -2.23 -7.52 16.97
C CYS A 118 -2.80 -6.24 17.59
N GLU A 119 -2.81 -6.20 18.94
CA GLU A 119 -3.24 -5.04 19.71
C GLU A 119 -4.63 -4.50 19.27
N PRO A 120 -5.70 -5.33 19.20
CA PRO A 120 -6.98 -4.95 18.59
C PRO A 120 -7.66 -3.75 19.29
N ALA A 121 -7.33 -3.49 20.55
CA ALA A 121 -7.84 -2.34 21.31
C ALA A 121 -6.98 -1.07 21.19
N SER A 122 -6.00 -1.03 20.29
CA SER A 122 -5.13 0.14 20.13
C SER A 122 -5.81 1.27 19.35
N ASP A 123 -5.78 2.49 19.91
CA ASP A 123 -6.25 3.72 19.23
C ASP A 123 -5.60 3.97 17.86
N ARG A 124 -4.47 3.32 17.55
CA ARG A 124 -3.82 3.41 16.23
C ARG A 124 -4.72 2.92 15.10
N TRP A 125 -5.63 1.99 15.40
CA TRP A 125 -6.58 1.47 14.43
C TRP A 125 -7.61 2.51 13.97
N GLU A 126 -7.85 3.57 14.75
CA GLU A 126 -8.75 4.67 14.33
C GLU A 126 -8.17 5.56 13.23
N PHE A 127 -6.88 5.39 12.92
CA PHE A 127 -6.23 5.98 11.76
C PHE A 127 -6.20 5.03 10.55
N ALA A 128 -6.72 3.81 10.68
CA ALA A 128 -6.85 2.88 9.56
C ALA A 128 -8.00 3.27 8.63
N ALA A 129 -7.84 2.99 7.35
CA ALA A 129 -8.75 3.47 6.32
C ALA A 129 -10.20 3.00 6.51
N HIS A 130 -10.39 1.75 6.95
CA HIS A 130 -11.71 1.16 7.16
C HIS A 130 -12.44 1.78 8.36
N ASN A 131 -11.72 2.06 9.45
CA ASN A 131 -12.30 2.79 10.60
C ASN A 131 -12.60 4.25 10.26
N LEU A 132 -11.72 4.91 9.51
CA LEU A 132 -11.94 6.27 9.04
C LEU A 132 -13.17 6.38 8.13
N LEU A 133 -13.49 5.36 7.33
CA LEU A 133 -14.75 5.33 6.57
C LEU A 133 -15.98 5.41 7.50
N SER A 134 -15.97 4.69 8.62
CA SER A 134 -17.02 4.80 9.64
C SER A 134 -17.08 6.21 10.25
N GLY A 135 -15.93 6.83 10.53
CA GLY A 135 -15.85 8.23 10.95
C GLY A 135 -16.40 9.21 9.90
N LEU A 136 -16.13 8.98 8.62
CA LEU A 136 -16.67 9.80 7.52
C LEU A 136 -18.19 9.69 7.43
N LYS A 137 -18.77 8.51 7.69
CA LYS A 137 -20.23 8.34 7.79
C LYS A 137 -20.81 9.20 8.92
N MET A 138 -20.11 9.30 10.06
CA MET A 138 -20.54 10.15 11.18
C MET A 138 -20.45 11.65 10.84
N VAL A 139 -19.37 12.09 10.19
CA VAL A 139 -19.12 13.51 9.90
C VAL A 139 -19.94 14.02 8.71
N TYR A 140 -20.10 13.20 7.67
CA TYR A 140 -20.74 13.62 6.42
C TYR A 140 -22.13 13.01 6.20
N GLY A 141 -22.60 12.14 7.08
CA GLY A 141 -23.94 11.56 7.06
C GLY A 141 -24.24 10.83 5.75
N LYS A 142 -25.32 11.21 5.06
CA LYS A 142 -25.80 10.56 3.83
C LYS A 142 -25.05 10.97 2.54
N LYS A 143 -23.89 11.64 2.65
CA LYS A 143 -23.08 12.03 1.47
C LYS A 143 -22.22 10.86 1.01
N VAL A 144 -22.86 9.83 0.45
CA VAL A 144 -22.22 8.56 0.07
C VAL A 144 -21.17 8.76 -1.02
N GLU A 145 -21.40 9.70 -1.94
CA GLU A 145 -20.44 10.03 -3.01
C GLU A 145 -19.10 10.46 -2.42
N LYS A 146 -19.11 11.30 -1.38
CA LYS A 146 -17.88 11.73 -0.69
C LYS A 146 -17.16 10.60 0.03
N GLN A 147 -17.91 9.65 0.58
CA GLN A 147 -17.35 8.47 1.24
C GLN A 147 -16.68 7.56 0.21
N MET A 148 -17.33 7.34 -0.94
CA MET A 148 -16.76 6.56 -2.04
C MET A 148 -15.52 7.24 -2.64
N GLU A 149 -15.59 8.54 -2.96
CA GLU A 149 -14.45 9.30 -3.50
C GLU A 149 -13.22 9.19 -2.59
N TRP A 150 -13.39 9.43 -1.29
CA TRP A 150 -12.30 9.32 -0.34
C TRP A 150 -11.73 7.90 -0.23
N THR A 151 -12.60 6.89 -0.20
CA THR A 151 -12.17 5.50 -0.13
C THR A 151 -11.46 5.09 -1.42
N PHE A 152 -11.91 5.52 -2.60
CA PHE A 152 -11.24 5.26 -3.88
C PHE A 152 -9.83 5.84 -3.89
N ASP A 153 -9.67 7.11 -3.51
CA ASP A 153 -8.35 7.75 -3.43
C ASP A 153 -7.42 7.02 -2.44
N THR A 154 -8.00 6.55 -1.32
CA THR A 154 -7.26 5.79 -0.30
C THR A 154 -6.83 4.41 -0.81
N LEU A 155 -7.68 3.71 -1.56
CA LEU A 155 -7.36 2.43 -2.19
C LEU A 155 -6.30 2.59 -3.29
N GLU A 156 -6.37 3.65 -4.10
CA GLU A 156 -5.34 3.98 -5.09
C GLU A 156 -3.97 4.20 -4.42
N ALA A 157 -3.95 4.95 -3.32
CA ALA A 157 -2.73 5.18 -2.55
C ALA A 157 -2.20 3.89 -1.93
N ALA A 158 -3.06 3.07 -1.32
CA ALA A 158 -2.69 1.78 -0.74
C ALA A 158 -2.11 0.84 -1.80
N TYR A 159 -2.75 0.74 -2.97
CA TYR A 159 -2.27 -0.07 -4.10
C TYR A 159 -0.92 0.42 -4.63
N ALA A 160 -0.72 1.74 -4.75
CA ALA A 160 0.58 2.32 -5.14
C ALA A 160 1.69 1.99 -4.12
N LEU A 161 1.39 2.08 -2.82
CA LEU A 161 2.32 1.71 -1.75
C LEU A 161 2.65 0.20 -1.78
N LEU A 162 1.66 -0.66 -2.02
CA LEU A 162 1.87 -2.11 -2.14
C LEU A 162 2.72 -2.47 -3.36
N LYS A 163 2.52 -1.81 -4.50
CA LYS A 163 3.40 -1.96 -5.68
C LYS A 163 4.84 -1.57 -5.36
N SER A 164 5.04 -0.44 -4.69
CA SER A 164 6.37 0.00 -4.24
C SER A 164 6.97 -1.02 -3.25
N LYS A 165 6.18 -1.55 -2.33
CA LYS A 165 6.62 -2.57 -1.36
C LYS A 165 7.05 -3.87 -2.04
N VAL A 166 6.23 -4.41 -2.94
CA VAL A 166 6.55 -5.65 -3.68
C VAL A 166 7.83 -5.49 -4.51
N ALA A 167 7.98 -4.36 -5.21
CA ALA A 167 9.22 -4.07 -5.93
C ALA A 167 10.41 -3.96 -4.98
N ALA A 168 10.24 -3.28 -3.84
CA ALA A 168 11.30 -3.11 -2.85
C ALA A 168 11.75 -4.45 -2.24
N GLU A 169 10.84 -5.39 -1.99
CA GLU A 169 11.18 -6.74 -1.50
C GLU A 169 12.09 -7.48 -2.50
N LYS A 170 11.80 -7.39 -3.79
CA LYS A 170 12.60 -7.98 -4.89
C LYS A 170 13.98 -7.30 -4.98
N GLU A 171 14.00 -5.97 -5.02
CA GLU A 171 15.23 -5.18 -5.08
C GLU A 171 16.14 -5.40 -3.85
N ILE A 172 15.55 -5.56 -2.66
CA ILE A 172 16.30 -5.90 -1.46
C ILE A 172 16.89 -7.30 -1.59
N ALA A 173 16.17 -8.29 -2.09
CA ALA A 173 16.68 -9.66 -2.24
C ALA A 173 17.96 -9.69 -3.11
N GLU A 174 18.00 -8.87 -4.16
CA GLU A 174 19.13 -8.73 -5.09
C GLU A 174 20.19 -7.72 -4.63
N GLY A 175 19.89 -6.91 -3.62
CA GLY A 175 20.76 -5.84 -3.12
C GLY A 175 22.08 -6.36 -2.52
N LEU A 176 23.11 -5.49 -2.55
CA LEU A 176 24.42 -5.77 -2.00
C LEU A 176 24.34 -5.98 -0.48
N LYS A 177 24.51 -7.23 -0.04
CA LYS A 177 24.54 -7.61 1.38
C LYS A 177 25.91 -7.35 1.97
N PHE A 178 25.95 -6.87 3.20
CA PHE A 178 27.19 -6.60 3.93
C PHE A 178 26.97 -6.75 5.44
N LYS A 179 28.06 -6.87 6.20
CA LYS A 179 28.00 -7.00 7.66
C LYS A 179 28.49 -5.73 8.34
N THR A 180 27.79 -5.32 9.39
CA THR A 180 28.21 -4.22 10.26
C THR A 180 28.35 -4.73 11.69
N ARG A 181 28.93 -3.91 12.58
CA ARG A 181 28.95 -4.22 14.03
C ARG A 181 27.56 -4.33 14.66
N TRP A 182 26.52 -3.80 14.01
CA TRP A 182 25.13 -3.82 14.51
C TRP A 182 24.31 -4.99 13.97
N GLY A 183 24.82 -5.69 12.93
CA GLY A 183 24.12 -6.77 12.24
C GLY A 183 24.22 -6.67 10.72
N GLU A 184 23.39 -7.45 10.03
CA GLU A 184 23.33 -7.50 8.57
C GLU A 184 22.82 -6.18 7.99
N GLY A 185 23.45 -5.74 6.90
CA GLY A 185 23.07 -4.58 6.12
C GLY A 185 22.76 -4.94 4.66
N VAL A 186 22.01 -4.07 4.01
CA VAL A 186 21.71 -4.17 2.57
C VAL A 186 21.82 -2.81 1.90
N ALA A 187 22.46 -2.78 0.75
CA ALA A 187 22.55 -1.60 -0.10
C ALA A 187 21.91 -1.84 -1.46
N VAL A 188 21.08 -0.90 -1.90
CA VAL A 188 20.30 -1.01 -3.14
C VAL A 188 20.47 0.27 -3.97
N VAL A 189 20.74 0.12 -5.26
CA VAL A 189 20.73 1.24 -6.21
C VAL A 189 19.38 1.27 -6.91
N THR A 190 18.51 2.19 -6.50
CA THR A 190 17.11 2.21 -6.95
C THR A 190 16.47 3.59 -6.78
N LYS A 191 15.44 3.87 -7.60
CA LYS A 191 14.54 5.01 -7.40
C LYS A 191 13.46 4.74 -6.36
N ASN A 192 13.19 3.49 -6.03
CA ASN A 192 12.16 3.10 -5.09
C ASN A 192 12.58 3.43 -3.65
N ASP A 193 11.91 4.37 -2.99
CA ASP A 193 12.23 4.71 -1.60
C ASP A 193 11.73 3.67 -0.60
N GLY A 194 10.79 2.80 -1.03
CA GLY A 194 10.19 1.74 -0.22
C GLY A 194 11.23 0.76 0.34
N VAL A 195 12.38 0.59 -0.31
CA VAL A 195 13.48 -0.27 0.18
C VAL A 195 13.96 0.12 1.57
N MET A 196 13.89 1.40 1.93
CA MET A 196 14.31 1.87 3.24
C MET A 196 13.42 1.29 4.35
N ASP A 197 12.10 1.37 4.17
CA ASP A 197 11.13 0.91 5.17
C ASP A 197 11.04 -0.62 5.19
N VAL A 198 10.96 -1.25 4.01
CA VAL A 198 10.92 -2.71 3.88
C VAL A 198 12.17 -3.36 4.48
N GLY A 199 13.37 -2.83 4.19
CA GLY A 199 14.60 -3.39 4.73
C GLY A 199 14.66 -3.33 6.25
N ILE A 200 14.26 -2.19 6.86
CA ILE A 200 14.25 -2.06 8.32
C ILE A 200 13.20 -2.99 8.95
N LYS A 201 12.00 -3.06 8.38
CA LYS A 201 10.94 -3.98 8.85
C LYS A 201 11.31 -5.46 8.70
N ASN A 202 12.13 -5.80 7.71
CA ASN A 202 12.68 -7.14 7.53
C ASN A 202 13.91 -7.44 8.40
N GLY A 203 14.24 -6.56 9.36
CA GLY A 203 15.25 -6.82 10.38
C GLY A 203 16.69 -6.52 9.98
N TYR A 204 16.94 -5.84 8.84
CA TYR A 204 18.29 -5.34 8.56
C TYR A 204 18.67 -4.28 9.59
N ALA A 205 19.91 -4.34 10.06
CA ALA A 205 20.47 -3.34 10.98
C ALA A 205 20.70 -2.02 10.23
N VAL A 206 21.20 -2.07 8.99
CA VAL A 206 21.48 -0.89 8.17
C VAL A 206 20.97 -1.08 6.75
N VAL A 207 20.20 -0.11 6.25
CA VAL A 207 19.73 -0.08 4.85
C VAL A 207 20.31 1.14 4.16
N VAL A 208 20.88 0.94 2.97
CA VAL A 208 21.40 1.99 2.10
C VAL A 208 20.61 2.00 0.80
N ARG A 209 20.10 3.16 0.39
CA ARG A 209 19.58 3.41 -0.95
C ARG A 209 20.45 4.45 -1.64
N LYS A 210 20.85 4.19 -2.89
CA LYS A 210 21.39 5.20 -3.79
C LYS A 210 20.46 5.40 -4.98
N ASP A 211 20.04 6.64 -5.22
CA ASP A 211 19.27 6.97 -6.42
C ASP A 211 20.17 6.93 -7.66
N PRO A 212 19.84 6.14 -8.71
CA PRO A 212 20.67 6.04 -9.91
C PRO A 212 20.64 7.29 -10.79
N THR A 213 19.64 8.16 -10.64
CA THR A 213 19.51 9.39 -11.45
C THR A 213 20.01 10.60 -10.69
N GLU A 214 19.49 10.81 -9.47
CA GLU A 214 19.87 11.98 -8.67
C GLU A 214 21.19 11.78 -7.92
N GLY A 215 21.66 10.53 -7.76
CA GLY A 215 22.87 10.19 -7.01
C GLY A 215 22.74 10.27 -5.49
N TYR A 216 21.59 10.75 -4.98
CA TYR A 216 21.30 10.89 -3.55
C TYR A 216 21.42 9.56 -2.81
N VAL A 217 22.04 9.61 -1.63
CA VAL A 217 22.21 8.44 -0.77
C VAL A 217 21.40 8.61 0.52
N ARG A 218 20.68 7.56 0.90
CA ARG A 218 19.96 7.48 2.17
C ARG A 218 20.43 6.25 2.92
N ILE A 219 20.81 6.45 4.16
CA ILE A 219 21.22 5.39 5.08
C ILE A 219 20.29 5.46 6.29
N THR A 220 19.64 4.35 6.62
CA THR A 220 18.80 4.22 7.80
C THR A 220 19.31 3.05 8.64
N GLY A 221 19.55 3.33 9.91
CA GLY A 221 19.81 2.34 10.94
C GLY A 221 18.53 1.91 11.64
N ASN A 222 18.50 0.67 12.11
CA ASN A 222 17.40 0.10 12.86
C ASN A 222 17.59 0.35 14.37
N ASN A 223 16.60 0.97 15.02
CA ASN A 223 16.63 1.24 16.46
C ASN A 223 16.71 -0.04 17.29
N MET A 224 16.13 -1.16 16.84
CA MET A 224 16.21 -2.45 17.53
C MET A 224 17.65 -2.98 17.63
N HIS A 225 18.52 -2.54 16.73
CA HIS A 225 19.94 -2.91 16.69
C HIS A 225 20.84 -1.85 17.34
N ASN A 226 20.26 -0.82 18.00
CA ASN A 226 20.97 0.28 18.64
C ASN A 226 22.02 0.94 17.71
N VAL A 227 21.65 1.14 16.44
CA VAL A 227 22.55 1.72 15.44
C VAL A 227 22.88 3.18 15.80
N ASP A 228 24.16 3.56 15.66
CA ASP A 228 24.63 4.94 15.78
C ASP A 228 25.55 5.28 14.61
N LEU A 229 25.04 6.01 13.62
CA LEU A 229 25.77 6.34 12.40
C LEU A 229 26.77 7.49 12.58
N THR A 230 27.04 7.97 13.80
CA THR A 230 27.97 9.09 14.04
C THR A 230 29.36 8.82 13.47
N LYS A 231 29.91 7.61 13.69
CA LYS A 231 31.24 7.26 13.17
C LYS A 231 31.24 7.19 11.65
N ALA A 232 30.22 6.57 11.05
CA ALA A 232 30.05 6.51 9.60
C ALA A 232 29.92 7.91 8.98
N TYR A 233 29.12 8.78 9.61
CA TYR A 233 28.96 10.18 9.20
C TYR A 233 30.30 10.92 9.17
N ASN A 234 31.04 10.87 10.27
CA ASN A 234 32.33 11.55 10.40
C ASN A 234 33.34 11.08 9.34
N GLU A 235 33.37 9.77 9.06
CA GLU A 235 34.24 9.22 8.01
C GLU A 235 33.77 9.62 6.60
N ILE A 236 32.47 9.62 6.34
CA ILE A 236 31.88 10.04 5.06
C ILE A 236 32.19 11.50 4.78
N VAL A 237 31.89 12.43 5.70
CA VAL A 237 32.19 13.87 5.50
C VAL A 237 33.70 14.16 5.48
N GLY A 238 34.48 13.28 6.12
CA GLY A 238 35.94 13.26 6.02
C GLY A 238 36.43 13.02 4.59
N LYS A 239 35.77 12.13 3.83
CA LYS A 239 36.16 11.73 2.48
C LYS A 239 35.42 12.46 1.36
N ASP A 240 34.11 12.61 1.48
CA ASP A 240 33.27 13.29 0.50
C ASP A 240 33.27 14.79 0.75
N LYS A 241 33.91 15.53 -0.17
CA LYS A 241 33.96 17.00 -0.16
C LYS A 241 32.96 17.64 -1.10
N VAL A 242 32.12 16.85 -1.76
CA VAL A 242 31.15 17.31 -2.77
C VAL A 242 29.73 17.23 -2.23
N GLY A 243 29.35 16.08 -1.69
CA GLY A 243 27.99 15.81 -1.25
C GLY A 243 27.60 16.56 0.02
N ASN A 244 26.36 17.04 0.08
CA ASN A 244 25.80 17.57 1.32
C ASN A 244 25.20 16.44 2.16
N TRP A 245 25.90 16.09 3.25
CA TRP A 245 25.48 15.06 4.19
C TRP A 245 24.87 15.65 5.46
N PHE A 246 23.83 15.00 5.95
CA PHE A 246 23.13 15.36 7.18
C PHE A 246 22.87 14.12 8.02
N LEU A 247 23.33 14.15 9.27
CA LEU A 247 23.00 13.16 10.29
C LEU A 247 21.88 13.73 11.17
N HIS A 248 20.75 13.04 11.22
CA HIS A 248 19.65 13.40 12.11
C HIS A 248 20.06 13.26 13.58
N ALA A 249 19.46 14.04 14.48
CA ALA A 249 19.79 14.03 15.91
C ALA A 249 19.59 12.66 16.59
N SER A 250 18.71 11.81 16.03
CA SER A 250 18.53 10.42 16.48
C SER A 250 19.71 9.50 16.12
N LYS A 251 20.65 9.96 15.29
CA LYS A 251 21.85 9.26 14.82
C LYS A 251 21.59 8.01 13.96
N VAL A 252 20.34 7.64 13.73
CA VAL A 252 19.96 6.50 12.87
C VAL A 252 19.57 6.88 11.44
N LEU A 253 19.46 8.18 11.13
CA LEU A 253 19.17 8.63 9.77
C LEU A 253 20.33 9.47 9.25
N LEU A 254 21.02 8.95 8.25
CA LEU A 254 22.08 9.66 7.53
C LEU A 254 21.65 9.86 6.09
N ARG A 255 21.60 11.11 5.65
CA ARG A 255 21.02 11.51 4.36
C ARG A 255 22.04 12.32 3.56
N ASN A 256 22.04 12.11 2.26
CA ASN A 256 22.80 12.89 1.29
C ASN A 256 21.85 13.40 0.20
N GLY A 257 21.87 14.71 -0.01
CA GLY A 257 20.93 15.38 -0.91
C GLY A 257 19.50 15.42 -0.37
N SER A 258 18.64 16.17 -1.07
CA SER A 258 17.22 16.26 -0.74
C SER A 258 16.46 16.85 -1.92
N THR A 259 15.36 16.21 -2.32
CA THR A 259 14.41 16.79 -3.29
C THR A 259 13.68 18.02 -2.72
N ARG A 260 13.74 18.22 -1.39
CA ARG A 260 13.13 19.37 -0.70
C ARG A 260 14.07 20.57 -0.58
N ASN A 261 15.35 20.42 -0.93
CA ASN A 261 16.30 21.52 -0.97
C ASN A 261 17.11 21.46 -2.28
N PRO A 262 16.73 22.26 -3.29
CA PRO A 262 17.33 22.18 -4.63
C PRO A 262 18.80 22.60 -4.68
N THR A 263 19.34 23.17 -3.59
CA THR A 263 20.76 23.57 -3.50
C THR A 263 21.67 22.44 -3.04
N MET A 264 21.12 21.33 -2.54
CA MET A 264 21.92 20.21 -2.05
C MET A 264 22.54 19.41 -3.19
N LYS A 265 23.81 19.07 -3.03
CA LYS A 265 24.60 18.29 -3.98
C LYS A 265 24.64 16.83 -3.56
N ALA A 266 24.40 15.95 -4.53
CA ALA A 266 24.59 14.53 -4.37
C ALA A 266 26.07 14.17 -4.18
N THR A 267 26.31 13.10 -3.42
CA THR A 267 27.64 12.50 -3.27
C THR A 267 28.10 11.87 -4.59
N LYS A 268 29.41 11.97 -4.87
CA LYS A 268 30.06 11.20 -5.95
C LYS A 268 30.44 9.77 -5.52
N MET A 269 30.32 9.45 -4.23
CA MET A 269 30.65 8.13 -3.74
C MET A 269 29.72 7.07 -4.35
N THR A 270 30.33 5.97 -4.76
CA THR A 270 29.64 4.73 -5.16
C THR A 270 28.97 4.08 -3.96
N VAL A 271 28.04 3.15 -4.21
CA VAL A 271 27.36 2.45 -3.11
C VAL A 271 28.33 1.55 -2.34
N GLU A 272 29.32 0.97 -3.03
CA GLU A 272 30.37 0.12 -2.47
C GLU A 272 31.31 0.92 -1.56
N GLU A 273 31.65 2.15 -1.92
CA GLU A 273 32.47 3.03 -1.06
C GLU A 273 31.74 3.39 0.23
N VAL A 274 30.43 3.65 0.15
CA VAL A 274 29.59 3.89 1.33
C VAL A 274 29.52 2.64 2.20
N VAL A 275 29.27 1.47 1.60
CA VAL A 275 29.25 0.17 2.31
C VAL A 275 30.56 -0.09 3.04
N LYS A 276 31.71 0.10 2.39
CA LYS A 276 33.03 -0.10 3.01
C LYS A 276 33.27 0.76 4.25
N ILE A 277 32.64 1.92 4.34
CA ILE A 277 32.69 2.77 5.54
C ILE A 277 31.78 2.17 6.63
N LEU A 278 30.57 1.75 6.27
CA LEU A 278 29.61 1.17 7.20
C LEU A 278 30.10 -0.15 7.82
N GLU A 279 30.84 -0.97 7.07
CA GLU A 279 31.46 -2.21 7.58
C GLU A 279 32.50 -1.94 8.67
N LYS A 280 33.11 -0.74 8.69
CA LYS A 280 34.16 -0.33 9.64
C LYS A 280 33.64 0.56 10.78
N ALA A 281 32.42 1.07 10.66
CA ALA A 281 31.83 2.06 11.55
C ALA A 281 31.40 1.48 12.90
#